data_AF-A0A7N2MXB3-F1
#
_entry.id   AF-A0A7N2MXB3-F1
#
_cell.length_a   1.000
_cell.length_b   1.000
_cell.length_c   1.000
_cell.angle_alpha   90.00
_cell.angle_beta   90.00
_cell.angle_gamma   90.00
#
_symmetry.space_group_name_H-M   'P 1'
#
loop_
_entity.id
_entity.type
_entity.pdbx_description
1 polymer ?
#
loop_
_entity_poly.entity_id
_entity_poly.type
_entity_poly.pdbx_seq_one_letter_code
_entity_poly.pdbx_strand_id
1 'polypeptide(L)'
;MGPIRWLLLRHRRSTPPFGRFLQTNRRSTPQPLRRRRIPPRTQPRVHDYVLMRRDRGVLYMSEVDIGLTFPDYFTALMRSKISSASARRDILLVGRKVKGEEAVRMGIVDSVTHDSEESVVEAAVRLGE
;
A
#
# COMPACT_ATOMS: atom_id res chain seq x y z
N MET A 1 19.87 -2.69 44.04
CA MET A 1 20.26 -1.35 43.52
C MET A 1 21.77 -1.20 43.69
N GLY A 2 22.50 -0.92 42.60
CA GLY A 2 23.97 -0.83 42.54
C GLY A 2 24.53 -1.52 41.27
N PRO A 3 25.60 -1.01 40.62
CA PRO A 3 25.45 -0.32 39.33
C PRO A 3 26.01 -1.04 38.09
N ILE A 4 25.45 -0.64 36.95
CA ILE A 4 25.83 -0.96 35.57
C ILE A 4 27.17 -0.30 35.24
N ARG A 5 28.14 -1.08 34.74
CA ARG A 5 29.41 -0.60 34.19
C ARG A 5 29.68 -1.31 32.87
N TRP A 6 29.16 -0.79 31.77
CA TRP A 6 29.60 -1.20 30.44
C TRP A 6 30.52 -0.15 29.84
N LEU A 7 31.69 -0.67 29.51
CA LEU A 7 32.90 0.00 29.08
C LEU A 7 32.68 0.71 27.74
N LEU A 8 33.07 1.98 27.71
CA LEU A 8 33.29 2.80 26.54
C LEU A 8 34.44 2.20 25.70
N LEU A 9 34.21 1.83 24.44
CA LEU A 9 35.31 1.76 23.47
C LEU A 9 34.94 2.51 22.18
N ARG A 10 35.66 3.61 22.00
CA ARG A 10 35.60 4.57 20.91
C ARG A 10 36.70 4.19 19.92
N HIS A 11 36.36 3.95 18.65
CA HIS A 11 37.33 4.05 17.57
C HIS A 11 36.80 4.96 16.45
N ARG A 12 37.41 6.16 16.40
CA ARG A 12 37.57 7.05 15.23
C ARG A 12 38.41 6.30 14.17
N ARG A 13 38.45 6.60 12.87
CA ARG A 13 37.90 7.58 11.91
C ARG A 13 38.33 7.07 10.52
N SER A 14 37.53 7.22 9.48
CA SER A 14 38.07 7.44 8.12
C SER A 14 37.00 8.09 7.22
N THR A 15 37.09 9.39 7.06
CA THR A 15 36.37 10.20 6.06
C THR A 15 37.07 10.07 4.70
N PRO A 16 36.36 9.94 3.58
CA PRO A 16 36.89 10.35 2.28
C PRO A 16 36.49 11.80 1.93
N PRO A 17 37.27 12.49 1.09
CA PRO A 17 37.27 13.95 0.96
C PRO A 17 36.21 14.48 -0.02
N PHE A 18 35.78 15.71 0.24
CA PHE A 18 34.97 16.53 -0.66
C PHE A 18 35.86 17.13 -1.79
N GLY A 19 35.38 17.04 -3.03
CA GLY A 19 35.63 18.05 -4.07
C GLY A 19 36.38 17.61 -5.34
N ARG A 20 35.63 17.28 -6.41
CA ARG A 20 35.88 17.83 -7.75
C ARG A 20 34.67 17.66 -8.67
N PHE A 21 34.06 18.81 -8.98
CA PHE A 21 33.10 19.01 -10.06
C PHE A 21 33.86 18.93 -11.39
N LEU A 22 33.47 18.02 -12.29
CA LEU A 22 33.69 18.14 -13.73
C LEU A 22 32.47 17.55 -14.44
N GLN A 23 31.74 18.44 -15.11
CA GLN A 23 30.70 18.11 -16.08
C GLN A 23 31.23 17.13 -17.14
N THR A 24 30.52 16.03 -17.36
CA THR A 24 30.27 15.55 -18.72
C THR A 24 28.79 15.23 -18.86
N ASN A 25 28.08 16.18 -19.45
CA ASN A 25 26.72 16.08 -19.94
C ASN A 25 26.61 14.91 -20.93
N ARG A 26 26.16 13.74 -20.48
CA ARG A 26 25.55 12.74 -21.37
C ARG A 26 24.04 12.88 -21.25
N ARG A 27 23.44 13.41 -22.30
CA ARG A 27 21.98 13.50 -22.51
C ARG A 27 21.36 12.12 -22.27
N SER A 28 20.82 11.89 -21.08
CA SER A 28 19.85 10.83 -20.87
C SER A 28 18.52 11.36 -21.39
N THR A 29 18.14 10.92 -22.58
CA THR A 29 16.81 11.12 -23.14
C THR A 29 15.77 10.79 -22.06
N PRO A 30 14.75 11.64 -21.80
CA PRO A 30 13.69 11.30 -20.88
C PRO A 30 13.01 10.03 -21.40
N GLN A 31 13.21 8.91 -20.72
CA GLN A 31 12.45 7.69 -21.01
C GLN A 31 10.97 8.05 -20.87
N PRO A 32 10.14 7.87 -21.91
CA PRO A 32 8.73 8.18 -21.81
C PRO A 32 8.15 7.35 -20.66
N LEU A 33 7.49 8.02 -19.71
CA LEU A 33 6.77 7.39 -18.62
C LEU A 33 5.83 6.35 -19.23
N ARG A 34 6.26 5.08 -19.24
CA ARG A 34 5.41 3.96 -19.62
C ARG A 34 4.21 4.09 -18.69
N ARG A 35 3.05 4.46 -19.23
CA ARG A 35 1.77 4.41 -18.53
C ARG A 35 1.58 2.96 -18.11
N ARG A 36 2.12 2.59 -16.94
CA ARG A 36 1.75 1.36 -16.25
C ARG A 36 0.24 1.48 -16.15
N ARG A 37 -0.49 0.57 -16.79
CA ARG A 37 -1.96 0.50 -16.64
C ARG A 37 -2.23 0.51 -15.14
N ILE A 38 -2.67 1.67 -14.64
CA ILE A 38 -3.07 1.80 -13.25
C ILE A 38 -4.35 0.96 -13.19
N PRO A 39 -4.41 -0.08 -12.35
CA PRO A 39 -5.63 -0.86 -12.21
C PRO A 39 -6.78 0.08 -11.81
N PRO A 40 -8.04 -0.28 -12.13
CA PRO A 40 -9.19 0.56 -11.78
C PRO A 40 -9.14 0.92 -10.29
N ARG A 41 -9.11 2.22 -10.00
CA ARG A 41 -9.00 2.77 -8.64
C ARG A 41 -10.28 2.46 -7.88
N THR A 42 -10.22 1.52 -6.94
CA THR A 42 -11.26 1.32 -5.93
C THR A 42 -10.79 1.94 -4.62
N GLN A 43 -10.94 3.26 -4.43
CA GLN A 43 -10.92 3.92 -3.11
C GLN A 43 -11.81 5.18 -3.17
N PRO A 44 -12.88 5.23 -2.37
CA PRO A 44 -12.75 5.50 -0.93
C PRO A 44 -13.39 4.43 -0.04
N ARG A 45 -12.72 4.07 1.07
CA ARG A 45 -13.16 3.05 2.03
C ARG A 45 -14.14 3.59 3.09
N VAL A 46 -15.08 4.42 2.67
CA VAL A 46 -16.15 4.93 3.54
C VAL A 46 -17.46 4.18 3.34
N HIS A 47 -17.46 3.19 2.44
CA HIS A 47 -18.60 2.34 2.21
C HIS A 47 -18.74 1.29 3.32
N ASP A 48 -19.99 0.96 3.64
CA ASP A 48 -20.32 -0.08 4.61
C ASP A 48 -20.00 -1.47 4.06
N TYR A 49 -20.28 -1.68 2.78
CA TYR A 49 -20.00 -2.90 2.05
C TYR A 49 -19.05 -2.67 0.89
N VAL A 50 -18.16 -3.63 0.65
CA VAL A 50 -17.19 -3.63 -0.44
C VAL A 50 -17.25 -4.97 -1.14
N LEU A 51 -17.73 -4.95 -2.38
CA LEU A 51 -17.75 -6.09 -3.29
C LEU A 51 -16.66 -5.94 -4.34
N MET A 52 -16.00 -7.03 -4.70
CA MET A 52 -14.92 -7.01 -5.66
C MET A 52 -15.09 -8.09 -6.72
N ARG A 53 -14.66 -7.82 -7.96
CA ARG A 53 -14.67 -8.83 -9.03
C ARG A 53 -13.47 -9.77 -8.90
N ARG A 54 -13.64 -11.08 -9.09
CA ARG A 54 -12.55 -12.06 -8.86
C ARG A 54 -11.41 -11.96 -9.86
N ASP A 55 -11.72 -11.77 -11.12
CA ASP A 55 -10.79 -11.86 -12.24
C ASP A 55 -9.95 -10.57 -12.42
N ARG A 56 -10.56 -9.39 -12.21
CA ARG A 56 -9.92 -8.08 -12.44
C ARG A 56 -9.81 -7.19 -11.20
N GLY A 57 -10.49 -7.54 -10.11
CA GLY A 57 -10.46 -6.75 -8.88
C GLY A 57 -9.08 -6.80 -8.23
N VAL A 58 -8.48 -5.62 -8.04
CA VAL A 58 -7.21 -5.47 -7.33
C VAL A 58 -7.35 -4.30 -6.37
N LEU A 59 -7.19 -4.60 -5.08
CA LEU A 59 -7.03 -3.59 -4.06
C LEU A 59 -5.56 -3.20 -3.95
N TYR A 60 -5.29 -1.90 -4.02
CA TYR A 60 -3.93 -1.37 -3.98
C TYR A 60 -3.91 0.08 -3.45
N MET A 61 -2.93 0.38 -2.61
CA MET A 61 -2.70 1.71 -2.06
C MET A 61 -1.51 2.36 -2.73
N SER A 62 -1.78 3.17 -3.75
CA SER A 62 -0.73 3.91 -4.46
C SER A 62 0.00 4.90 -3.58
N GLU A 63 -0.65 5.39 -2.53
CA GLU A 63 -0.14 6.34 -1.55
C GLU A 63 1.15 5.84 -0.90
N VAL A 64 1.26 4.53 -0.65
CA VAL A 64 2.47 3.90 -0.09
C VAL A 64 3.63 4.01 -1.08
N ASP A 65 3.41 3.67 -2.34
CA ASP A 65 4.45 3.70 -3.39
C ASP A 65 4.96 5.11 -3.69
N ILE A 66 4.13 6.14 -3.50
CA ILE A 66 4.52 7.55 -3.71
C ILE A 66 4.98 8.24 -2.42
N GLY A 67 5.05 7.52 -1.29
CA GLY A 67 5.57 8.03 -0.03
C GLY A 67 4.67 9.04 0.67
N LEU A 68 3.35 9.03 0.41
CA LEU A 68 2.42 9.87 1.14
C LEU A 68 2.21 9.34 2.55
N THR A 69 2.22 10.25 3.52
CA THR A 69 1.87 9.92 4.91
C THR A 69 0.36 9.92 5.06
N PHE A 70 -0.17 8.88 5.71
CA PHE A 70 -1.60 8.80 6.00
C PHE A 70 -1.96 9.72 7.18
N PRO A 71 -3.01 10.55 7.07
CA PRO A 71 -3.57 11.24 8.22
C PRO A 71 -4.09 10.25 9.28
N ASP A 72 -4.09 10.66 10.55
CA ASP A 72 -4.46 9.79 11.67
C ASP A 72 -5.86 9.17 11.54
N TYR A 73 -6.82 9.94 11.02
CA TYR A 73 -8.19 9.47 10.79
C TYR A 73 -8.23 8.28 9.82
N PHE A 74 -7.33 8.23 8.84
CA PHE A 74 -7.28 7.17 7.84
C PHE A 74 -6.77 5.87 8.47
N THR A 75 -5.71 5.95 9.28
CA THR A 75 -5.22 4.82 10.06
C THR A 75 -6.26 4.31 11.07
N ALA A 76 -7.05 5.20 11.67
CA ALA A 76 -8.16 4.81 12.55
C ALA A 76 -9.25 4.05 11.78
N LEU A 77 -9.66 4.55 10.61
CA LEU A 77 -10.64 3.90 9.74
C LEU A 77 -10.15 2.54 9.23
N MET A 78 -8.88 2.43 8.85
CA MET A 78 -8.32 1.15 8.42
C MET A 78 -8.23 0.13 9.55
N ARG A 79 -8.01 0.60 10.79
CA ARG A 79 -8.07 -0.25 11.97
C ARG A 79 -9.46 -0.79 12.27
N SER A 80 -10.51 -0.01 12.03
CA SER A 80 -11.89 -0.47 12.25
C SER A 80 -12.37 -1.41 11.15
N LYS A 81 -12.01 -1.15 9.89
CA LYS A 81 -12.44 -1.98 8.74
C LYS A 81 -11.62 -3.26 8.55
N ILE A 82 -10.34 -3.27 8.94
CA ILE A 82 -9.47 -4.44 8.79
C ILE A 82 -8.99 -4.85 10.18
N SER A 83 -9.58 -5.92 10.73
CA SER A 83 -9.24 -6.43 12.06
C SER A 83 -7.82 -7.00 12.13
N SER A 84 -7.38 -7.68 11.07
CA SER A 84 -6.08 -8.33 10.98
C SER A 84 -4.93 -7.32 10.92
N ALA A 85 -4.04 -7.39 11.92
CA ALA A 85 -2.84 -6.55 11.97
C ALA A 85 -1.85 -6.84 10.84
N SER A 86 -1.74 -8.12 10.42
CA SER A 86 -0.88 -8.48 9.29
C SER A 86 -1.44 -7.95 7.97
N ALA A 87 -2.75 -8.04 7.76
CA ALA A 87 -3.40 -7.49 6.58
C ALA A 87 -3.21 -5.97 6.48
N ARG A 88 -3.36 -5.25 7.60
CA ARG A 88 -3.08 -3.81 7.65
C ARG A 88 -1.64 -3.49 7.31
N ARG A 89 -0.67 -4.25 7.80
CA ARG A 89 0.76 -4.06 7.50
C ARG A 89 1.04 -4.24 6.01
N ASP A 90 0.52 -5.32 5.42
CA ASP A 90 0.70 -5.62 3.99
C ASP A 90 0.17 -4.49 3.10
N ILE A 91 -0.96 -3.89 3.48
CA ILE A 91 -1.61 -2.86 2.67
C ILE A 91 -1.02 -1.48 2.92
N LEU A 92 -0.89 -1.08 4.19
CA LEU A 92 -0.54 0.29 4.59
C LEU A 92 0.96 0.55 4.64
N LEU A 93 1.78 -0.48 4.83
CA LEU A 93 3.24 -0.30 4.92
C LEU A 93 3.97 -0.92 3.73
N VAL A 94 3.52 -2.07 3.23
CA VAL A 94 4.17 -2.74 2.09
C VAL A 94 3.58 -2.28 0.74
N GLY A 95 2.36 -1.74 0.72
CA GLY A 95 1.70 -1.36 -0.54
C GLY A 95 1.29 -2.58 -1.38
N ARG A 96 1.10 -3.74 -0.74
CA ARG A 96 0.83 -5.01 -1.42
C ARG A 96 -0.47 -4.93 -2.22
N LYS A 97 -0.42 -5.43 -3.45
CA LYS A 97 -1.60 -5.61 -4.31
C LYS A 97 -2.34 -6.88 -3.92
N VAL A 98 -3.61 -6.76 -3.54
CA VAL A 98 -4.45 -7.87 -3.08
C VAL A 98 -5.54 -8.16 -4.11
N LYS A 99 -5.71 -9.44 -4.48
CA LYS A 99 -6.73 -9.91 -5.43
C LYS A 99 -7.98 -10.43 -4.72
N GLY A 100 -9.06 -10.66 -5.48
CA GLY A 100 -10.39 -11.09 -5.02
C GLY A 100 -10.42 -12.00 -3.80
N GLU A 101 -10.06 -13.27 -3.99
CA GLU A 101 -10.18 -14.29 -2.95
C GLU A 101 -9.27 -14.05 -1.75
N GLU A 102 -8.11 -13.46 -1.99
CA GLU A 102 -7.21 -13.07 -0.92
C GLU A 102 -7.80 -11.92 -0.09
N ALA A 103 -8.45 -10.96 -0.74
CA ALA A 103 -9.09 -9.85 -0.06
C ALA A 103 -10.23 -10.32 0.86
N VAL A 104 -11.00 -11.33 0.46
CA VAL A 104 -12.03 -11.94 1.34
C VAL A 104 -11.38 -12.67 2.51
N ARG A 105 -10.36 -13.51 2.25
CA ARG A 105 -9.64 -14.22 3.34
C ARG A 105 -9.02 -13.28 4.36
N MET A 106 -8.57 -12.11 3.93
CA MET A 106 -8.00 -11.08 4.81
C MET A 106 -9.07 -10.24 5.51
N GLY A 107 -10.36 -10.45 5.22
CA GLY A 107 -11.48 -9.70 5.79
C GLY A 107 -11.53 -8.24 5.32
N ILE A 108 -11.10 -7.98 4.10
CA ILE A 108 -10.98 -6.62 3.54
C ILE A 108 -12.16 -6.26 2.64
N VAL A 109 -12.72 -7.26 1.97
CA VAL A 109 -13.92 -7.15 1.12
C VAL A 109 -14.90 -8.23 1.58
N ASP A 110 -16.19 -7.95 1.45
CA ASP A 110 -17.25 -8.81 1.98
C ASP A 110 -17.44 -10.06 1.12
N SER A 111 -17.39 -9.92 -0.20
CA SER A 111 -17.45 -11.05 -1.12
C SER A 111 -16.82 -10.75 -2.49
N VAL A 112 -16.66 -11.83 -3.27
CA VAL A 112 -16.13 -11.76 -4.64
C VAL A 112 -17.10 -12.44 -5.60
N THR A 113 -17.48 -11.78 -6.68
CA THR A 113 -18.30 -12.39 -7.74
C THR A 113 -17.45 -12.88 -8.91
N HIS A 114 -17.92 -13.92 -9.60
CA HIS A 114 -17.15 -14.65 -10.63
C HIS A 114 -17.55 -14.30 -12.07
N ASP A 115 -18.67 -13.60 -12.26
CA ASP A 115 -19.38 -13.74 -13.52
C ASP A 115 -19.25 -12.54 -14.46
N SER A 116 -19.43 -11.31 -13.97
CA SER A 116 -19.31 -10.09 -14.79
C SER A 116 -19.32 -8.80 -13.95
N GLU A 117 -19.23 -7.63 -14.59
CA GLU A 117 -19.43 -6.34 -13.89
C GLU A 117 -20.88 -6.17 -13.46
N GLU A 118 -21.82 -6.59 -14.30
CA GLU A 118 -23.26 -6.58 -14.01
C GLU A 118 -23.58 -7.43 -12.78
N SER A 119 -22.95 -8.60 -12.64
CA SER A 119 -23.09 -9.46 -11.45
C SER A 119 -22.61 -8.77 -10.16
N VAL A 120 -21.54 -7.97 -10.21
CA VAL A 120 -21.07 -7.18 -9.05
C VAL A 120 -22.12 -6.13 -8.67
N VAL A 121 -22.68 -5.45 -9.67
CA VAL A 121 -23.70 -4.40 -9.45
C VAL A 121 -24.97 -5.00 -8.87
N GLU A 122 -25.46 -6.11 -9.42
CA GLU A 122 -26.63 -6.81 -8.90
C GLU A 122 -26.43 -7.25 -7.45
N ALA A 123 -25.27 -7.84 -7.13
CA ALA A 123 -24.93 -8.21 -5.76
C ALA A 123 -24.87 -6.99 -4.82
N ALA A 124 -24.39 -5.84 -5.31
CA ALA A 124 -24.35 -4.60 -4.53
C ALA A 124 -25.75 -4.05 -4.23
N VAL A 125 -26.65 -4.08 -5.23
CA VAL A 125 -28.04 -3.64 -5.07
C VAL A 125 -28.76 -4.52 -4.05
N ARG A 126 -28.64 -5.84 -4.16
CA ARG A 126 -29.24 -6.79 -3.19
C ARG A 126 -28.75 -6.60 -1.75
N LEU A 127 -27.54 -6.07 -1.55
CA LEU A 127 -27.01 -5.77 -0.22
C LEU A 127 -27.55 -4.45 0.36
N GLY A 128 -28.10 -3.58 -0.48
CA GLY A 128 -28.67 -2.29 -0.08
C GLY A 128 -30.18 -2.28 0.07
N GLU A 129 -30.87 -3.36 -0.35
CA GLU A 129 -32.30 -3.62 -0.10
C GLU A 129 -32.53 -4.21 1.30
#